data_AF-A0A3B3DBH9-F1
#
_entry.id   AF-A0A3B3DBH9-F1
#
_cell.length_a   1.000
_cell.length_b   1.000
_cell.length_c   1.000
_cell.angle_alpha   90.00
_cell.angle_beta   90.00
_cell.angle_gamma   90.00
#
_symmetry.space_group_name_H-M   'P 1'
#
loop_
_entity.id
_entity.type
_entity.pdbx_description
1 polymer ?
#
loop_
_entity_poly.entity_id
_entity_poly.type
_entity_poly.pdbx_seq_one_letter_code
_entity_poly.pdbx_strand_id
1 'polypeptide(L)'
;MSDWCKEHHGKSGLTQAVRESKISLQQAEYEFLSFIRQHTPPGQCPIAGNSVHADKKFLEKYMPQLMHHFHYRIIDVSTIKELCRRWFPEEYKLVPYKKASHRALDDIQESIKELKFYRDNIFKAATQERDCTLLENGDDKKP
;
A
#
# COMPACT_ATOMS: atom_id res chain seq x y z
N MET A 1 -24.61 -5.55 -9.59
CA MET A 1 -23.90 -5.68 -8.29
C MET A 1 -24.48 -6.87 -7.55
N SER A 2 -23.64 -7.70 -6.92
CA SER A 2 -24.09 -8.73 -5.97
C SER A 2 -24.73 -8.09 -4.73
N ASP A 3 -25.41 -8.87 -3.90
CA ASP A 3 -26.10 -8.34 -2.72
C ASP A 3 -25.13 -7.77 -1.68
N TRP A 4 -23.96 -8.40 -1.51
CA TRP A 4 -22.88 -7.88 -0.67
C TRP A 4 -22.42 -6.48 -1.12
N CYS A 5 -22.21 -6.28 -2.43
CA CYS A 5 -21.83 -4.97 -2.97
C CYS A 5 -22.91 -3.91 -2.77
N LYS A 6 -24.19 -4.27 -2.96
CA LYS A 6 -25.31 -3.34 -2.73
C LYS A 6 -25.35 -2.87 -1.28
N GLU A 7 -25.19 -3.79 -0.33
CA GLU A 7 -25.22 -3.47 1.10
C GLU A 7 -24.03 -2.60 1.51
N HIS A 8 -22.79 -3.01 1.17
CA HIS A 8 -21.59 -2.26 1.55
C HIS A 8 -21.51 -0.86 0.92
N HIS A 9 -21.78 -0.75 -0.39
CA HIS A 9 -21.75 0.53 -1.08
C HIS A 9 -22.96 1.40 -0.77
N GLY A 10 -24.09 0.80 -0.35
CA GLY A 10 -25.22 1.52 0.21
C GLY A 10 -24.87 2.17 1.56
N LYS A 11 -24.35 1.38 2.51
CA LYS A 11 -23.99 1.84 3.87
C LYS A 11 -22.88 2.90 3.88
N SER A 12 -21.90 2.80 3.00
CA SER A 12 -20.80 3.79 2.87
C SER A 12 -21.20 5.07 2.12
N GLY A 13 -22.42 5.14 1.59
CA GLY A 13 -22.88 6.25 0.75
C GLY A 13 -22.28 6.27 -0.67
N LEU A 14 -21.42 5.31 -1.01
CA LEU A 14 -20.75 5.27 -2.33
C LEU A 14 -21.76 5.13 -3.48
N THR A 15 -22.80 4.31 -3.32
CA THR A 15 -23.82 4.12 -4.38
C THR A 15 -24.48 5.43 -4.77
N GLN A 16 -24.81 6.28 -3.79
CA GLN A 16 -25.44 7.56 -4.05
C GLN A 16 -24.44 8.55 -4.65
N ALA A 17 -23.21 8.62 -4.11
CA ALA A 17 -22.15 9.47 -4.63
C ALA A 17 -21.80 9.14 -6.10
N VAL A 18 -21.83 7.86 -6.49
CA VAL A 18 -21.62 7.44 -7.89
C VAL A 18 -22.73 7.93 -8.81
N ARG A 19 -24.00 7.91 -8.37
CA ARG A 19 -25.14 8.41 -9.16
C ARG A 19 -25.10 9.92 -9.34
N GLU A 20 -24.58 10.64 -8.35
CA GLU A 20 -24.44 12.09 -8.37
C GLU A 20 -23.14 12.56 -9.04
N SER A 21 -22.19 11.65 -9.25
CA SER A 21 -20.89 11.96 -9.86
C SER A 21 -21.05 12.46 -11.29
N LYS A 22 -20.34 13.55 -11.59
CA LYS A 22 -20.19 14.10 -12.94
C LYS A 22 -18.84 13.76 -13.58
N ILE A 23 -18.02 12.99 -12.86
CA ILE A 23 -16.66 12.64 -13.28
C ILE A 23 -16.74 11.37 -14.12
N SER A 24 -16.33 11.46 -15.39
CA SER A 24 -16.19 10.30 -16.26
C SER A 24 -14.93 9.50 -15.92
N LEU A 25 -14.87 8.25 -16.38
CA LEU A 25 -13.70 7.40 -16.20
C LEU A 25 -12.44 8.03 -16.80
N GLN A 26 -12.56 8.64 -17.98
CA GLN A 26 -11.44 9.29 -18.68
C GLN A 26 -10.97 10.56 -17.95
N GLN A 27 -11.89 11.33 -17.38
CA GLN A 27 -11.55 12.48 -16.55
C GLN A 27 -10.78 12.04 -15.30
N ALA A 28 -11.28 11.01 -14.61
CA ALA A 28 -10.60 10.44 -13.45
C ALA A 28 -9.19 9.92 -13.81
N GLU A 29 -9.04 9.19 -14.91
CA GLU A 29 -7.72 8.71 -15.38
C GLU A 29 -6.76 9.88 -15.62
N TYR A 30 -7.21 10.93 -16.31
CA TYR A 30 -6.40 12.11 -16.58
C TYR A 30 -5.98 12.85 -15.31
N GLU A 31 -6.90 13.05 -14.37
CA GLU A 31 -6.61 13.70 -13.10
C GLU A 31 -5.57 12.92 -12.28
N PHE A 32 -5.73 11.59 -12.17
CA PHE A 32 -4.73 10.75 -11.51
C PHE A 32 -3.39 10.76 -12.24
N LEU A 33 -3.37 10.64 -13.56
CA LEU A 33 -2.15 10.64 -14.36
C LEU A 33 -1.39 11.97 -14.21
N SER A 34 -2.11 13.09 -14.26
CA SER A 34 -1.54 14.42 -14.05
C SER A 34 -0.92 14.56 -12.66
N PHE A 35 -1.62 14.07 -11.62
CA PHE A 35 -1.11 14.06 -10.25
C PHE A 35 0.16 13.21 -10.11
N ILE A 36 0.17 11.97 -10.60
CA ILE A 36 1.34 11.07 -10.39
C ILE A 36 2.57 11.52 -11.18
N ARG A 37 2.39 12.17 -12.34
CA ARG A 37 3.50 12.71 -13.14
C ARG A 37 4.29 13.80 -12.41
N GLN A 38 3.64 14.51 -11.50
CA GLN A 38 4.29 15.53 -10.68
C GLN A 38 5.12 14.91 -9.53
N HIS A 39 4.84 13.66 -9.15
CA HIS A 39 5.43 13.02 -7.97
C HIS A 39 6.37 11.85 -8.28
N THR A 40 6.30 11.28 -9.48
CA THR A 40 7.02 10.04 -9.81
C THR A 40 7.55 10.07 -11.24
N PRO A 41 8.78 9.55 -11.47
CA PRO A 41 9.26 9.37 -12.82
C PRO A 41 8.50 8.25 -13.54
N PRO A 42 8.28 8.37 -14.86
CA PRO A 42 7.53 7.38 -15.64
C PRO A 42 8.23 6.02 -15.62
N GLY A 43 7.45 4.97 -15.38
CA GLY A 43 7.86 3.57 -15.49
C GLY A 43 8.71 3.04 -14.33
N GLN A 44 8.99 3.82 -13.28
CA GLN A 44 9.88 3.38 -12.19
C GLN A 44 9.15 2.99 -10.90
N CYS A 45 8.06 3.68 -10.56
CA CYS A 45 7.36 3.46 -9.29
C CYS A 45 6.32 2.33 -9.40
N PRO A 46 6.34 1.31 -8.52
CA PRO A 46 5.32 0.27 -8.48
C PRO A 46 4.02 0.77 -7.82
N ILE A 47 2.90 0.11 -8.12
CA ILE A 47 1.65 0.33 -7.37
C ILE A 47 1.73 -0.43 -6.04
N ALA A 48 1.26 0.20 -4.96
CA ALA A 48 1.31 -0.34 -3.61
C ALA A 48 -0.08 -0.35 -2.95
N GLY A 49 -0.37 -1.39 -2.18
CA GLY A 49 -1.64 -1.52 -1.44
C GLY A 49 -1.89 -2.95 -0.95
N ASN A 50 -3.00 -3.17 -0.26
CA ASN A 50 -3.44 -4.51 0.10
C ASN A 50 -4.17 -5.18 -1.07
N SER A 51 -3.72 -6.37 -1.47
CA SER A 51 -4.34 -7.15 -2.56
C SER A 51 -4.41 -6.36 -3.87
N VAL A 52 -3.44 -5.48 -4.08
CA VAL A 52 -3.41 -4.47 -5.15
C VAL A 52 -3.30 -5.07 -6.56
N HIS A 53 -2.99 -6.37 -6.65
CA HIS A 53 -3.08 -7.12 -7.90
C HIS A 53 -4.50 -7.10 -8.50
N ALA A 54 -5.54 -7.05 -7.65
CA ALA A 54 -6.92 -6.91 -8.10
C ALA A 54 -7.15 -5.52 -8.71
N ASP A 55 -6.69 -4.45 -8.04
CA ASP A 55 -6.78 -3.08 -8.55
C ASP A 55 -6.02 -2.92 -9.86
N LYS A 56 -4.79 -3.43 -9.93
CA LYS A 56 -3.95 -3.44 -11.14
C LYS A 56 -4.70 -4.04 -12.33
N LYS A 57 -5.41 -5.16 -12.14
CA LYS A 57 -6.19 -5.80 -13.22
C LYS A 57 -7.31 -4.91 -13.74
N PHE A 58 -7.94 -4.11 -12.88
CA PHE A 58 -8.95 -3.13 -13.31
C PHE A 58 -8.30 -1.94 -14.01
N LEU A 59 -7.22 -1.39 -13.46
CA LEU A 59 -6.50 -0.26 -14.05
C LEU A 59 -5.92 -0.61 -15.43
N GLU A 60 -5.38 -1.82 -15.62
CA GLU A 60 -4.88 -2.28 -16.93
C GLU A 60 -5.96 -2.28 -18.01
N LYS A 61 -7.21 -2.57 -17.62
CA LYS A 61 -8.34 -2.61 -18.54
C LYS A 61 -8.99 -1.24 -18.76
N TYR A 62 -9.14 -0.45 -17.70
CA TYR A 62 -9.99 0.74 -17.70
C TYR A 62 -9.21 2.07 -17.64
N MET A 63 -7.95 2.05 -17.20
CA MET A 63 -7.06 3.20 -17.12
C MET A 63 -5.64 2.86 -17.63
N PRO A 64 -5.50 2.46 -18.91
CA PRO A 64 -4.23 1.97 -19.45
C PRO A 64 -3.14 3.03 -19.53
N GLN A 65 -3.47 4.32 -19.70
CA GLN A 65 -2.47 5.40 -19.74
C GLN A 65 -1.88 5.62 -18.35
N LEU A 66 -2.72 5.53 -17.32
CA LEU A 66 -2.28 5.58 -15.93
C LEU A 66 -1.34 4.40 -15.61
N MET A 67 -1.71 3.19 -16.02
CA MET A 67 -0.88 2.00 -15.81
C MET A 67 0.46 2.07 -16.53
N HIS A 68 0.53 2.68 -17.71
CA HIS A 68 1.78 2.84 -18.46
C HIS A 68 2.80 3.73 -17.72
N HIS A 69 2.34 4.62 -16.83
CA HIS A 69 3.23 5.43 -16.00
C HIS A 69 3.80 4.64 -14.82
N PHE A 70 3.13 3.59 -14.35
CA PHE A 70 3.63 2.75 -13.26
C PHE A 70 4.58 1.66 -13.76
N HIS A 71 5.45 1.19 -12.88
CA HIS A 71 6.25 0.00 -13.12
C HIS A 71 5.39 -1.27 -13.07
N TYR A 72 5.79 -2.33 -13.78
CA TYR A 72 5.01 -3.58 -13.88
C TYR A 72 4.89 -4.36 -12.56
N ARG A 73 5.83 -4.14 -11.62
CA ARG A 73 5.84 -4.76 -10.28
C ARG A 73 4.85 -4.07 -9.35
N ILE A 74 4.46 -4.79 -8.31
CA ILE A 74 3.59 -4.28 -7.25
C ILE A 74 4.22 -4.49 -5.87
N ILE A 75 3.83 -3.66 -4.92
CA ILE A 75 4.09 -3.86 -3.49
C ILE A 75 2.76 -4.27 -2.85
N ASP A 76 2.55 -5.58 -2.72
CA ASP A 76 1.33 -6.13 -2.13
C ASP A 76 1.51 -6.39 -0.63
N VAL A 77 0.86 -5.57 0.19
CA VAL A 77 0.90 -5.67 1.66
C VAL A 77 0.28 -6.99 2.13
N SER A 78 -0.72 -7.52 1.40
CA SER A 78 -1.37 -8.78 1.73
C SER A 78 -0.42 -9.98 1.56
N THR A 79 0.58 -9.89 0.68
CA THR A 79 1.64 -10.91 0.60
C THR A 79 2.42 -10.97 1.92
N ILE A 80 2.84 -9.82 2.45
CA ILE A 80 3.59 -9.73 3.70
C ILE A 80 2.71 -10.16 4.88
N LYS A 81 1.43 -9.78 4.88
CA LYS A 81 0.44 -10.25 5.86
C LYS A 81 0.37 -11.77 5.95
N GLU A 82 0.28 -12.44 4.80
CA GLU A 82 0.18 -13.91 4.76
C GLU A 82 1.48 -14.61 5.18
N LEU A 83 2.64 -13.99 4.92
CA LEU A 83 3.93 -14.45 5.45
C LEU A 83 4.01 -14.26 6.97
N CYS A 84 3.66 -13.06 7.47
CA CYS A 84 3.58 -12.75 8.89
C CYS A 84 2.71 -13.77 9.63
N ARG A 85 1.50 -14.05 9.12
CA ARG A 85 0.57 -15.02 9.71
C ARG A 85 1.14 -16.43 9.84
N ARG A 86 2.05 -16.86 8.95
CA ARG A 86 2.61 -18.22 8.93
C ARG A 86 3.94 -18.33 9.66
N TRP A 87 4.78 -17.30 9.54
CA TRP A 87 6.15 -17.32 10.05
C TRP A 87 6.28 -16.64 11.41
N PHE A 88 5.40 -15.69 11.71
CA PHE A 88 5.42 -14.82 12.89
C PHE A 88 4.01 -14.74 13.54
N PRO A 89 3.45 -15.88 13.99
CA PRO A 89 2.05 -15.94 14.45
C PRO A 89 1.80 -15.13 15.73
N GLU A 90 2.81 -14.89 16.56
CA GLU A 90 2.67 -14.09 17.78
C GLU A 90 2.62 -12.59 17.45
N GLU A 91 3.50 -12.12 16.56
CA GLU A 91 3.52 -10.76 16.04
C GLU A 91 2.26 -10.46 15.23
N TYR A 92 1.73 -11.45 14.49
CA TYR A 92 0.50 -11.30 13.73
C TYR A 92 -0.71 -10.94 14.61
N LYS A 93 -0.77 -11.41 15.87
CA LYS A 93 -1.85 -11.07 16.81
C LYS A 93 -1.85 -9.59 17.21
N LEU A 94 -0.71 -8.91 17.06
CA LEU A 94 -0.51 -7.51 17.40
C LEU A 94 -0.78 -6.57 16.21
N VAL A 95 -1.07 -7.11 15.03
CA VAL A 95 -1.37 -6.31 13.83
C VAL A 95 -2.57 -5.40 14.12
N PRO A 96 -2.48 -4.09 13.82
CA PRO A 96 -3.56 -3.16 14.09
C PRO A 96 -4.84 -3.54 13.32
N TYR A 97 -5.98 -3.49 14.02
CA TYR A 97 -7.28 -3.71 13.40
C TYR A 97 -7.62 -2.60 12.40
N LYS A 98 -8.07 -3.00 11.21
CA LYS A 98 -8.62 -2.10 10.21
C LYS A 98 -10.00 -1.63 10.64
N LYS A 99 -10.26 -0.32 10.56
CA LYS A 99 -11.59 0.22 10.84
C LYS A 99 -12.55 -0.07 9.69
N ALA A 100 -12.02 -0.33 8.49
CA ALA A 100 -12.78 -0.69 7.30
C ALA A 100 -13.91 0.33 7.03
N SER A 101 -13.58 1.62 6.95
CA SER A 101 -14.55 2.69 6.64
C SER A 101 -15.06 2.63 5.18
N HIS A 102 -14.55 1.69 4.37
CA HIS A 102 -14.95 1.39 2.99
C HIS A 102 -14.81 2.59 2.05
N ARG A 103 -13.85 3.46 2.31
CA ARG A 103 -13.46 4.57 1.44
C ARG A 103 -11.99 4.42 1.07
N ALA A 104 -11.70 4.64 -0.22
CA ALA A 104 -10.38 4.35 -0.79
C ALA A 104 -9.21 5.04 -0.06
N LEU A 105 -9.36 6.32 0.33
CA LEU A 105 -8.27 7.05 0.99
C LEU A 105 -7.96 6.50 2.38
N ASP A 106 -8.99 6.17 3.15
CA ASP A 106 -8.82 5.59 4.49
C ASP A 106 -8.18 4.21 4.38
N ASP A 107 -8.64 3.39 3.43
CA ASP A 107 -8.09 2.06 3.17
C ASP A 107 -6.59 2.13 2.76
N ILE A 108 -6.18 3.14 1.98
CA ILE A 108 -4.77 3.40 1.65
C ILE A 108 -3.97 3.72 2.91
N GLN A 109 -4.46 4.62 3.76
CA GLN A 109 -3.78 4.98 5.00
C GLN A 109 -3.64 3.80 5.96
N GLU A 110 -4.66 2.95 6.04
CA GLU A 110 -4.60 1.70 6.81
C GLU A 110 -3.59 0.71 6.23
N SER A 111 -3.52 0.57 4.91
CA SER A 111 -2.53 -0.28 4.23
C SER A 111 -1.09 0.16 4.52
N ILE A 112 -0.83 1.47 4.54
CA ILE A 112 0.48 2.03 4.87
C ILE A 112 0.84 1.77 6.34
N LYS A 113 -0.12 1.95 7.26
CA LYS A 113 0.08 1.66 8.69
C LYS A 113 0.37 0.18 8.93
N GLU A 114 -0.36 -0.71 8.24
CA GLU A 114 -0.16 -2.15 8.30
C GLU A 114 1.25 -2.54 7.80
N LEU A 115 1.68 -2.00 6.66
CA LEU A 115 3.02 -2.28 6.13
C LEU A 115 4.13 -1.74 7.06
N LYS A 116 3.92 -0.57 7.67
CA LYS A 116 4.84 -0.02 8.68
C LYS A 116 4.96 -0.95 9.88
N PHE A 117 3.83 -1.48 10.38
CA PHE A 117 3.84 -2.46 11.46
C PHE A 117 4.68 -3.69 11.10
N TYR A 118 4.53 -4.24 9.89
CA TYR A 118 5.35 -5.38 9.48
C TYR A 118 6.83 -5.03 9.44
N ARG A 119 7.18 -3.88 8.85
CA ARG A 119 8.56 -3.39 8.80
C ARG A 119 9.21 -3.31 10.19
N ASP A 120 8.45 -2.87 11.18
CA ASP A 120 8.97 -2.62 12.52
C ASP A 120 9.08 -3.92 13.37
N ASN A 121 8.31 -4.97 13.06
CA ASN A 121 8.20 -6.16 13.91
C ASN A 121 8.79 -7.45 13.30
N ILE A 122 8.68 -7.66 11.98
CA ILE A 122 9.05 -8.94 11.35
C ILE A 122 10.23 -8.84 10.37
N PHE A 123 10.62 -7.63 9.97
CA PHE A 123 11.80 -7.43 9.16
C PHE A 123 13.02 -7.22 10.05
N LYS A 124 14.18 -7.66 9.57
CA LYS A 124 15.46 -7.39 10.24
C LYS A 124 15.62 -5.87 10.40
N ALA A 125 15.96 -5.44 11.61
CA ALA A 125 16.30 -4.05 11.88
C ALA A 125 17.36 -3.58 10.88
N ALA A 126 17.16 -2.40 10.31
CA ALA A 126 18.20 -1.79 9.49
C ALA A 126 19.44 -1.63 10.36
N THR A 127 20.59 -2.09 9.88
CA THR A 127 21.88 -1.81 10.51
C THR A 127 21.98 -0.30 10.63
N GLN A 128 21.86 0.24 11.85
CA GLN A 128 22.14 1.65 12.08
C GLN A 128 23.64 1.83 11.89
N GLU A 129 24.06 2.90 11.20
CA GLU A 129 25.47 3.30 11.07
C GLU A 129 26.18 3.51 12.44
N ARG A 130 25.42 3.45 13.55
CA ARG A 130 25.93 3.57 14.92
C ARG A 130 26.78 2.39 15.41
N ASP A 131 26.70 1.21 14.79
CA ASP A 131 27.55 0.08 15.18
C ASP A 131 28.97 0.14 14.59
N CYS A 132 29.26 1.07 13.67
CA CYS A 132 30.63 1.27 13.17
C CYS A 132 31.53 2.03 14.16
N THR A 133 30.98 2.87 15.05
CA THR A 133 31.80 3.66 15.99
C THR A 133 32.24 2.91 17.25
N LEU A 134 31.67 1.73 17.54
CA LEU A 134 32.03 0.94 18.72
C LEU A 134 33.13 -0.09 18.45
N LEU A 135 33.43 -0.41 17.19
CA LEU A 135 34.51 -1.33 16.84
C LEU A 135 35.87 -0.63 16.65
N GLU A 136 35.90 0.68 16.43
CA GLU A 136 37.14 1.45 16.25
C GLU A 136 37.82 1.87 17.56
N ASN A 137 37.13 1.81 18.71
CA ASN A 137 37.66 2.25 20.00
C ASN A 137 38.25 1.11 20.87
N GLY A 138 38.47 -0.07 20.29
CA GLY A 138 38.87 -1.29 21.00
C GLY A 138 40.37 -1.62 21.08
N ASP A 139 41.22 -1.01 20.25
CA ASP A 139 42.64 -1.36 20.15
C ASP A 139 43.54 -0.14 20.44
N ASP A 140 43.61 0.29 21.71
CA ASP A 140 44.78 1.08 22.13
C ASP A 140 44.97 1.08 23.65
N LYS A 141 45.32 -0.07 24.24
CA LYS A 141 46.09 -0.12 25.50
C LYS A 141 47.00 -1.35 25.55
N LYS A 142 48.25 -1.16 25.14
CA LYS A 142 49.44 -1.81 25.73
C LYS A 142 50.24 -0.74 26.46
N PRO A 143 50.86 -1.03 27.61
CA PRO A 143 52.07 -1.87 27.65
C PRO A 143 51.94 -3.14 28.48
#